data_AF-A0AAD1T9U6-F1
#
_entry.id   AF-A0AAD1T9U6-F1
#
_cell.length_a   1.000
_cell.length_b   1.000
_cell.length_c   1.000
_cell.angle_alpha   90.00
_cell.angle_beta   90.00
_cell.angle_gamma   90.00
#
_symmetry.space_group_name_H-M   'P 1'
#
loop_
_entity.id
_entity.type
_entity.pdbx_description
1 polymer ?
#
loop_
_entity_poly.entity_id
_entity_poly.type
_entity_poly.pdbx_seq_one_letter_code
_entity_poly.pdbx_strand_id
1 'polypeptide(L)'
;MEFPGCCFEDSVFSESRDRTVGVGVPYKAKQCEPQWFNEDLNREDCTEIITALKFRGDLAYRHEDYEKALVAYNRCYLLLPRTNAAMRRDVQESQARCLVCLRRYTEALEVAQTLKGSVFNTDQLTCALNLHITIYSRLRDWFMAVSCLQQLISLHPYNPWMWKKLAEFYLRLLLDPSQYCLSEEAQSIIQSTRPKLVNEHDYADEEQPCLDRIGRNVDILNDMDNTSRTVLDSSNPSLINICTKAELWINSCASFIRARRLFQLVQPQQASFVLENNLKAQDEIEERLKECGIDEETQMLMTEIMAEDISNEGTKEEVDSKTTMPLSSFTIPSDVEFRAKWFEKMNIISLPSCTKIQSCPR
;
A
#
# COMPACT_ATOMS: atom_id res chain seq x y z
N MET A 1 8.68 -55.29 18.80
CA MET A 1 9.64 -54.71 19.74
C MET A 1 10.57 -53.86 18.89
N GLU A 2 10.58 -52.56 19.22
CA GLU A 2 11.50 -51.49 18.83
C GLU A 2 11.58 -51.04 17.36
N PHE A 3 11.05 -49.83 17.14
CA PHE A 3 11.28 -48.95 15.99
C PHE A 3 12.71 -48.41 16.02
N PRO A 4 13.46 -48.38 14.90
CA PRO A 4 14.75 -47.71 14.85
C PRO A 4 14.52 -46.19 14.90
N GLY A 5 14.96 -45.59 16.01
CA GLY A 5 14.88 -44.15 16.25
C GLY A 5 15.68 -43.35 15.24
N CYS A 6 15.09 -42.23 14.80
CA CYS A 6 15.78 -41.15 14.12
C CYS A 6 16.75 -40.48 15.09
N CYS A 7 17.93 -41.06 15.30
CA CYS A 7 19.05 -40.33 15.89
C CYS A 7 19.51 -39.31 14.85
N PHE A 8 19.17 -38.04 15.07
CA PHE A 8 19.76 -36.93 14.34
C PHE A 8 21.29 -37.00 14.49
N GLU A 9 22.02 -37.05 13.38
CA GLU A 9 23.48 -36.96 13.41
C GLU A 9 23.90 -35.54 13.84
N ASP A 10 24.33 -35.39 15.09
CA ASP A 10 24.89 -34.16 15.68
C ASP A 10 26.16 -33.66 14.94
N SER A 11 26.67 -34.45 13.99
CA SER A 11 27.84 -34.14 13.13
C SER A 11 27.59 -33.01 12.12
N VAL A 12 26.33 -32.58 11.93
CA VAL A 12 25.98 -31.42 11.07
C VAL A 12 26.32 -30.09 11.73
N PHE A 13 26.45 -30.06 13.06
CA PHE A 13 26.97 -28.89 13.77
C PHE A 13 28.50 -28.96 13.75
N SER A 14 29.12 -28.16 12.88
CA SER A 14 30.56 -27.92 12.92
C SER A 14 31.00 -27.59 14.36
N GLU A 15 32.13 -28.14 14.80
CA GLU A 15 32.76 -27.81 16.09
C GLU A 15 32.64 -26.31 16.36
N SER A 16 32.14 -25.97 17.55
CA SER A 16 32.07 -24.59 18.01
C SER A 16 33.43 -23.95 17.76
N ARG A 17 33.49 -22.94 16.90
CA ARG A 17 34.70 -22.13 16.73
C ARG A 17 35.18 -21.77 18.12
N ASP A 18 36.36 -22.27 18.47
CA ASP A 18 37.01 -21.96 19.74
C ASP A 18 37.07 -20.43 19.81
N ARG A 19 36.18 -19.86 20.62
CA ARG A 19 36.22 -18.43 20.90
C ARG A 19 37.52 -18.29 21.65
N THR A 20 38.55 -17.80 20.96
CA THR A 20 39.75 -17.34 21.64
C THR A 20 39.26 -16.49 22.79
N VAL A 21 39.58 -16.91 24.02
CA VAL A 21 39.29 -16.14 25.22
C VAL A 21 40.25 -14.95 25.18
N GLY A 22 40.03 -14.06 24.22
CA GLY A 22 40.59 -12.73 24.23
C GLY A 22 40.08 -12.12 25.52
N VAL A 23 41.01 -11.63 26.35
CA VAL A 23 40.71 -10.87 27.56
C VAL A 23 39.72 -9.79 27.14
N GLY A 24 38.44 -10.02 27.45
CA GLY A 24 37.36 -9.17 26.98
C GLY A 24 37.56 -7.80 27.60
N VAL A 25 37.84 -6.80 26.76
CA VAL A 25 37.78 -5.41 27.21
C VAL A 25 36.37 -5.23 27.80
N PRO A 26 36.23 -4.77 29.05
CA PRO A 26 34.93 -4.60 29.65
C PRO A 26 34.10 -3.67 28.76
N TYR A 27 33.02 -4.20 28.19
CA TYR A 27 32.14 -3.45 27.32
C TYR A 27 31.49 -2.33 28.14
N LYS A 28 31.90 -1.09 27.88
CA LYS A 28 31.24 0.09 28.42
C LYS A 28 30.22 0.56 27.40
N ALA A 29 28.94 0.39 27.72
CA ALA A 29 27.87 0.90 26.87
C ALA A 29 28.04 2.41 26.68
N LYS A 30 27.88 2.88 25.43
CA LYS A 30 27.85 4.32 25.14
C LYS A 30 26.62 4.90 25.82
N GLN A 31 26.82 5.87 26.71
CA GLN A 31 25.74 6.69 27.26
C GLN A 31 25.50 7.83 26.28
N CYS A 32 24.28 7.90 25.74
CA CYS A 32 23.90 8.92 24.79
C CYS A 32 22.96 9.92 25.47
N GLU A 33 23.38 11.17 25.55
CA GLU A 33 22.53 12.25 26.07
C GLU A 33 21.35 12.53 25.13
N PRO A 34 20.25 13.13 25.63
CA PRO A 34 19.15 13.58 24.78
C PRO A 34 19.65 14.45 23.63
N GLN A 35 19.23 14.11 22.40
CA GLN A 35 19.66 14.80 21.18
C GLN A 35 21.18 14.82 20.94
N TRP A 36 21.93 13.83 21.45
CA TRP A 36 23.37 13.66 21.19
C TRP A 36 23.76 13.81 19.70
N PHE A 37 22.84 13.43 18.80
CA PHE A 37 23.03 13.54 17.37
C PHE A 37 23.08 14.99 16.85
N ASN A 38 22.83 16.02 17.65
CA ASN A 38 22.95 17.43 17.25
C ASN A 38 24.37 17.98 17.35
N GLU A 39 25.28 17.28 18.03
CA GLU A 39 26.66 17.72 18.23
C GLU A 39 27.51 17.58 16.94
N ASP A 40 28.65 18.27 16.91
CA ASP A 40 29.65 18.14 15.85
C ASP A 40 30.33 16.77 15.95
N LEU A 41 29.94 15.88 15.04
CA LEU A 41 30.48 14.52 14.97
C LEU A 41 31.89 14.53 14.40
N ASN A 42 32.73 13.60 14.87
CA ASN A 42 34.05 13.40 14.29
C ASN A 42 33.90 13.02 12.80
N ARG A 43 34.63 13.71 11.92
CA ARG A 43 34.51 13.59 10.46
C ARG A 43 35.03 12.26 9.90
N GLU A 44 35.66 11.45 10.74
CA GLU A 44 36.32 10.21 10.34
C GLU A 44 35.36 9.01 10.28
N ASP A 45 34.29 8.99 11.09
CA ASP A 45 33.32 7.89 11.10
C ASP A 45 32.07 8.22 10.28
N CYS A 46 32.09 7.81 9.01
CA CYS A 46 30.95 7.97 8.10
C CYS A 46 29.66 7.33 8.63
N THR A 47 29.72 6.27 9.45
CA THR A 47 28.52 5.56 9.93
C THR A 47 27.80 6.32 11.03
N GLU A 48 28.55 6.94 11.95
CA GLU A 48 28.00 7.82 12.99
C GLU A 48 27.35 9.07 12.36
N ILE A 49 27.98 9.65 11.33
CA ILE A 49 27.44 10.79 10.58
C ILE A 49 26.10 10.45 9.92
N ILE A 50 26.03 9.32 9.21
CA ILE A 50 24.80 8.87 8.53
C ILE A 50 23.67 8.67 9.55
N THR A 51 23.97 7.99 10.65
CA THR A 51 23.00 7.70 11.72
C THR A 51 22.45 8.98 12.34
N ALA A 52 23.32 9.93 12.65
CA ALA A 52 22.91 11.21 13.19
C ALA A 52 22.09 12.05 12.20
N LEU A 53 22.43 12.03 10.90
CA LEU A 53 21.63 12.72 9.87
C LEU A 53 20.21 12.16 9.79
N LYS A 54 20.06 10.83 9.85
CA LYS A 54 18.74 10.21 9.92
C LYS A 54 17.97 10.71 11.14
N PHE A 55 18.56 10.67 12.34
CA PHE A 55 17.90 11.13 13.57
C PHE A 55 17.55 12.63 13.56
N ARG A 56 18.41 13.48 12.97
CA ARG A 56 18.09 14.90 12.74
C ARG A 56 16.87 15.05 11.82
N GLY A 57 16.79 14.24 10.78
CA GLY A 57 15.62 14.15 9.89
C GLY A 57 14.36 13.75 10.66
N ASP A 58 14.42 12.67 11.45
CA ASP A 58 13.31 12.16 12.24
C ASP A 58 12.81 13.20 13.26
N LEU A 59 13.74 13.90 13.93
CA LEU A 59 13.42 14.98 14.87
C LEU A 59 12.75 16.17 14.15
N ALA A 60 13.29 16.60 13.01
CA ALA A 60 12.71 17.68 12.22
C ALA A 60 11.30 17.32 11.71
N TYR A 61 11.11 16.08 11.25
CA TYR A 61 9.82 15.57 10.82
C TYR A 61 8.79 15.62 11.96
N ARG A 62 9.19 15.22 13.17
CA ARG A 62 8.34 15.28 14.36
C ARG A 62 7.98 16.72 14.77
N HIS A 63 8.85 17.69 14.49
CA HIS A 63 8.58 19.11 14.67
C HIS A 63 7.84 19.75 13.49
N GLU A 64 7.38 18.95 12.51
CA GLU A 64 6.68 19.40 11.31
C GLU A 64 7.51 20.32 10.39
N ASP A 65 8.84 20.37 10.60
CA ASP A 65 9.79 21.05 9.71
C ASP A 65 10.21 20.08 8.59
N TYR A 66 9.28 19.85 7.65
CA TYR A 66 9.42 18.85 6.61
C TYR A 66 10.51 19.19 5.58
N GLU A 67 10.79 20.47 5.34
CA GLU A 67 11.89 20.89 4.46
C GLU A 67 13.24 20.53 5.09
N LYS A 68 13.44 20.87 6.36
CA LYS A 68 14.67 20.51 7.08
C LYS A 68 14.82 19.00 7.19
N ALA A 69 13.73 18.28 7.45
CA ALA A 69 13.73 16.82 7.47
C ALA A 69 14.18 16.25 6.12
N LEU A 70 13.60 16.73 5.02
CA LEU A 70 13.94 16.29 3.67
C LEU A 70 15.40 16.56 3.32
N VAL A 71 15.95 17.72 3.68
CA VAL A 71 17.37 18.04 3.49
C VAL A 71 18.27 17.07 4.26
N ALA A 72 17.94 16.75 5.51
CA ALA A 72 18.70 15.80 6.32
C ALA A 72 18.66 14.38 5.73
N TYR A 73 17.49 13.92 5.29
CA TYR A 73 17.34 12.62 4.63
C TYR A 73 18.05 12.55 3.28
N ASN A 74 18.00 13.61 2.46
CA ASN A 74 18.75 13.69 1.21
C ASN A 74 20.25 13.55 1.44
N ARG A 75 20.79 14.27 2.44
CA ARG A 75 22.21 14.16 2.80
C ARG A 75 22.54 12.76 3.32
N CYS A 76 21.67 12.17 4.13
CA CYS A 76 21.81 10.80 4.61
C CYS A 76 21.88 9.80 3.44
N TYR A 77 20.95 9.91 2.48
CA TYR A 77 20.86 9.03 1.31
C TYR A 77 22.08 9.13 0.38
N LEU A 78 22.64 10.33 0.22
CA LEU A 78 23.84 10.55 -0.59
C LEU A 78 25.09 9.90 0.04
N LEU A 79 25.18 9.89 1.36
CA LEU A 79 26.32 9.29 2.08
C LEU A 79 26.18 7.77 2.28
N LEU A 80 24.96 7.23 2.18
CA LEU A 80 24.70 5.81 2.38
C LEU A 80 25.33 4.94 1.28
N PRO A 81 26.17 3.93 1.62
CA PRO A 81 26.68 2.99 0.63
C PRO A 81 25.54 2.12 0.08
N ARG A 82 25.64 1.69 -1.18
CA ARG A 82 24.63 0.84 -1.85
C ARG A 82 24.41 -0.49 -1.14
N THR A 83 25.40 -0.98 -0.41
CA THR A 83 25.33 -2.22 0.39
C THR A 83 24.36 -2.11 1.57
N ASN A 84 24.10 -0.91 2.09
CA ASN A 84 23.16 -0.70 3.19
C ASN A 84 21.73 -0.52 2.65
N ALA A 85 21.20 -1.56 2.01
CA ALA A 85 19.90 -1.53 1.35
C ALA A 85 18.75 -1.23 2.33
N ALA A 86 18.82 -1.74 3.56
CA ALA A 86 17.79 -1.54 4.58
C ALA A 86 17.64 -0.06 4.96
N MET A 87 18.73 0.61 5.34
CA MET A 87 18.67 2.02 5.71
C MET A 87 18.38 2.92 4.51
N ARG A 88 18.84 2.56 3.30
CA ARG A 88 18.50 3.32 2.09
C ARG A 88 17.00 3.34 1.83
N ARG A 89 16.32 2.20 1.96
CA ARG A 89 14.85 2.14 1.79
C ARG A 89 14.12 2.94 2.85
N ASP A 90 14.53 2.80 4.11
CA ASP A 90 13.95 3.54 5.23
C ASP A 90 14.07 5.07 5.07
N VAL A 91 15.25 5.53 4.63
CA VAL A 91 15.47 6.95 4.31
C VAL A 91 14.63 7.38 3.11
N GLN A 92 14.53 6.58 2.05
CA GLN A 92 13.67 6.88 0.90
C GLN A 92 12.19 6.96 1.26
N GLU A 93 11.70 6.05 2.11
CA GLU A 93 10.34 6.09 2.62
C GLU A 93 10.10 7.39 3.42
N SER A 94 11.09 7.79 4.22
CA SER A 94 11.05 9.05 4.98
C SER A 94 11.09 10.29 4.09
N GLN A 95 11.89 10.28 3.01
CA GLN A 95 11.89 11.32 1.98
C GLN A 95 10.49 11.45 1.34
N ALA A 96 9.89 10.33 0.92
CA ALA A 96 8.56 10.34 0.33
C ALA A 96 7.50 10.87 1.29
N ARG A 97 7.55 10.51 2.58
CA ARG A 97 6.67 11.07 3.61
C ARG A 97 6.82 12.58 3.76
N CYS A 98 8.05 13.11 3.74
CA CYS A 98 8.29 14.55 3.76
C CYS A 98 7.69 15.23 2.51
N LEU A 99 7.94 14.67 1.33
CA LEU A 99 7.40 15.18 0.06
C LEU A 99 5.87 15.22 0.06
N VAL A 100 5.21 14.21 0.64
CA VAL A 100 3.75 14.21 0.83
C VAL A 100 3.30 15.38 1.71
N CYS A 101 3.96 15.62 2.84
CA CYS A 101 3.63 16.74 3.72
C CYS A 101 3.87 18.10 3.05
N LEU A 102 4.88 18.19 2.18
CA LEU A 102 5.21 19.36 1.36
C LEU A 102 4.34 19.49 0.10
N ARG A 103 3.37 18.60 -0.11
CA ARG A 103 2.48 18.56 -1.29
C ARG A 103 3.20 18.34 -2.63
N ARG A 104 4.43 17.82 -2.60
CA ARG A 104 5.24 17.44 -3.78
C ARG A 104 4.93 16.00 -4.19
N TYR A 105 3.68 15.78 -4.58
CA TYR A 105 3.13 14.42 -4.75
C TYR A 105 3.74 13.63 -5.91
N THR A 106 4.14 14.30 -6.99
CA THR A 106 4.80 13.65 -8.14
C THR A 106 6.11 13.01 -7.73
N GLU A 107 6.98 13.77 -7.06
CA GLU A 107 8.26 13.28 -6.53
C GLU A 107 8.05 12.18 -5.48
N ALA A 108 7.05 12.34 -4.60
CA ALA A 108 6.71 11.30 -3.62
C ALA A 108 6.32 9.98 -4.31
N LEU A 109 5.55 10.06 -5.41
CA LEU A 109 5.10 8.90 -6.16
C LEU A 109 6.26 8.22 -6.89
N GLU A 110 7.20 8.96 -7.47
CA GLU A 110 8.41 8.41 -8.09
C GLU A 110 9.25 7.59 -7.08
N VAL A 111 9.42 8.13 -5.87
CA VAL A 111 10.12 7.41 -4.79
C VAL A 111 9.33 6.16 -4.40
N ALA A 112 8.01 6.25 -4.24
CA ALA A 112 7.16 5.11 -3.88
C ALA A 112 7.14 4.01 -4.96
N GLN A 113 7.16 4.38 -6.25
CA GLN A 113 7.25 3.43 -7.37
C GLN A 113 8.60 2.72 -7.36
N THR A 114 9.69 3.45 -7.15
CA THR A 114 11.04 2.88 -7.02
C THR A 114 11.12 1.89 -5.85
N LEU A 115 10.52 2.25 -4.70
CA LEU A 115 10.46 1.37 -3.54
C LEU A 115 9.62 0.12 -3.79
N LYS A 116 8.49 0.22 -4.51
CA LYS A 116 7.63 -0.92 -4.87
C LYS A 116 8.32 -1.85 -5.88
N GLY A 117 9.04 -1.31 -6.87
CA GLY A 117 9.73 -2.08 -7.90
C GLY A 117 10.95 -2.87 -7.39
N SER A 118 11.45 -2.55 -6.20
CA SER A 118 12.62 -3.19 -5.60
C SER A 118 12.27 -4.15 -4.46
N VAL A 119 11.00 -4.51 -4.24
CA VAL A 119 10.55 -5.32 -3.09
C VAL A 119 10.99 -6.78 -3.21
N PHE A 120 11.47 -7.36 -2.10
CA PHE A 120 11.89 -8.77 -2.02
C PHE A 120 11.08 -9.61 -1.05
N ASN A 121 10.32 -8.99 -0.15
CA ASN A 121 9.53 -9.67 0.85
C ASN A 121 8.22 -8.95 1.16
N THR A 122 7.33 -9.62 1.89
CA THR A 122 5.98 -9.12 2.22
C THR A 122 5.99 -7.88 3.12
N ASP A 123 7.00 -7.71 3.97
CA ASP A 123 7.12 -6.52 4.83
C ASP A 123 7.49 -5.28 4.03
N GLN A 124 8.45 -5.39 3.12
CA GLN A 124 8.80 -4.32 2.19
C GLN A 124 7.63 -3.96 1.29
N LEU A 125 6.85 -4.97 0.84
CA LEU A 125 5.63 -4.72 0.08
C LEU A 125 4.61 -3.95 0.90
N THR A 126 4.43 -4.35 2.17
CA THR A 126 3.52 -3.71 3.12
C THR A 126 3.87 -2.24 3.32
N CYS A 127 5.15 -1.91 3.52
CA CYS A 127 5.60 -0.53 3.65
C CYS A 127 5.35 0.27 2.36
N ALA A 128 5.70 -0.29 1.20
CA ALA A 128 5.49 0.36 -0.09
C ALA A 128 4.00 0.63 -0.37
N LEU A 129 3.12 -0.34 -0.13
CA LEU A 129 1.67 -0.19 -0.31
C LEU A 129 1.09 0.86 0.64
N ASN A 130 1.51 0.89 1.91
CA ASN A 130 1.07 1.92 2.85
C ASN A 130 1.47 3.34 2.40
N LEU A 131 2.68 3.48 1.85
CA LEU A 131 3.14 4.75 1.28
C LEU A 131 2.30 5.16 0.05
N HIS A 132 2.06 4.24 -0.89
CA HIS A 132 1.18 4.47 -2.04
C HIS A 132 -0.23 4.88 -1.62
N ILE A 133 -0.85 4.15 -0.68
CA ILE A 133 -2.17 4.49 -0.13
C ILE A 133 -2.18 5.93 0.41
N THR A 134 -1.12 6.33 1.13
CA THR A 134 -1.00 7.67 1.69
C THR A 134 -0.93 8.73 0.59
N ILE A 135 -0.10 8.51 -0.44
CA ILE A 135 0.06 9.44 -1.57
C ILE A 135 -1.25 9.56 -2.36
N TYR A 136 -1.84 8.45 -2.77
CA TYR A 136 -3.08 8.44 -3.56
C TYR A 136 -4.27 9.03 -2.80
N SER A 137 -4.36 8.80 -1.48
CA SER A 137 -5.39 9.45 -0.65
C SER A 137 -5.24 10.98 -0.62
N ARG A 138 -4.01 11.50 -0.66
CA ARG A 138 -3.76 12.95 -0.71
C ARG A 138 -4.06 13.55 -2.07
N LEU A 139 -3.82 12.78 -3.13
CA LEU A 139 -4.21 13.10 -4.51
C LEU A 139 -5.72 12.96 -4.76
N ARG A 140 -6.48 12.38 -3.81
CA ARG A 140 -7.88 11.97 -3.98
C ARG A 140 -8.09 10.96 -5.13
N ASP A 141 -7.03 10.25 -5.49
CA ASP A 141 -7.12 9.10 -6.38
C ASP A 141 -7.57 7.88 -5.56
N TRP A 142 -8.86 7.88 -5.21
CA TRP A 142 -9.45 6.82 -4.40
C TRP A 142 -9.39 5.46 -5.09
N PHE A 143 -9.35 5.43 -6.42
CA PHE A 143 -9.24 4.20 -7.19
C PHE A 143 -7.91 3.50 -6.90
N MET A 144 -6.80 4.20 -7.13
CA MET A 144 -5.47 3.65 -6.88
C MET A 144 -5.24 3.37 -5.39
N ALA A 145 -5.82 4.19 -4.51
CA ALA A 145 -5.77 3.97 -3.06
C ALA A 145 -6.50 2.69 -2.64
N VAL A 146 -7.68 2.39 -3.23
CA VAL A 146 -8.41 1.13 -3.00
C VAL A 146 -7.63 -0.06 -3.53
N SER A 147 -7.12 0.00 -4.77
CA SER A 147 -6.34 -1.12 -5.33
C SER A 147 -5.13 -1.46 -4.46
N CYS A 148 -4.38 -0.45 -4.00
CA CYS A 148 -3.26 -0.68 -3.09
C CYS A 148 -3.70 -1.26 -1.75
N LEU A 149 -4.86 -0.86 -1.23
CA LEU A 149 -5.41 -1.38 0.03
C LEU A 149 -5.94 -2.81 -0.11
N GLN A 150 -6.52 -3.19 -1.24
CA GLN A 150 -6.92 -4.57 -1.55
C GLN A 150 -5.71 -5.51 -1.63
N GLN A 151 -4.62 -5.06 -2.27
CA GLN A 151 -3.34 -5.78 -2.26
C GLN A 151 -2.81 -5.96 -0.83
N LEU A 152 -2.92 -4.90 0.00
CA LEU A 152 -2.47 -4.93 1.39
C LEU A 152 -3.33 -5.86 2.27
N ILE A 153 -4.64 -5.90 2.07
CA ILE A 153 -5.54 -6.84 2.76
C ILE A 153 -5.26 -8.28 2.34
N SER A 154 -4.88 -8.51 1.08
CA SER A 154 -4.48 -9.85 0.65
C SER A 154 -3.22 -10.38 1.35
N LEU A 155 -2.34 -9.48 1.81
CA LEU A 155 -1.19 -9.82 2.65
C LEU A 155 -1.59 -10.03 4.13
N HIS A 156 -2.56 -9.26 4.62
CA HIS A 156 -2.96 -9.24 6.04
C HIS A 156 -4.48 -9.39 6.20
N PRO A 157 -5.08 -10.52 5.78
CA PRO A 157 -6.55 -10.66 5.68
C PRO A 157 -7.27 -10.58 7.02
N TYR A 158 -6.56 -10.80 8.14
CA TYR A 158 -7.10 -10.74 9.50
C TYR A 158 -6.86 -9.39 10.20
N ASN A 159 -6.33 -8.37 9.51
CA ASN A 159 -6.14 -7.05 10.11
C ASN A 159 -7.44 -6.21 10.07
N PRO A 160 -8.11 -5.96 11.20
CA PRO A 160 -9.41 -5.26 11.21
C PRO A 160 -9.34 -3.81 10.71
N TRP A 161 -8.23 -3.12 10.97
CA TRP A 161 -8.06 -1.71 10.60
C TRP A 161 -8.01 -1.51 9.08
N MET A 162 -7.42 -2.46 8.35
CA MET A 162 -7.34 -2.40 6.89
C MET A 162 -8.73 -2.54 6.26
N TRP A 163 -9.55 -3.46 6.77
CA TRP A 163 -10.94 -3.62 6.35
C TRP A 163 -11.81 -2.41 6.66
N LYS A 164 -11.67 -1.82 7.86
CA LYS A 164 -12.36 -0.56 8.21
C LYS A 164 -11.98 0.54 7.21
N LYS A 165 -10.69 0.69 6.91
CA LYS A 165 -10.20 1.69 5.95
C LYS A 165 -10.71 1.44 4.53
N LEU A 166 -10.83 0.17 4.11
CA LEU A 166 -11.36 -0.21 2.81
C LEU A 166 -12.84 0.20 2.67
N ALA A 167 -13.63 -0.05 3.72
CA ALA A 167 -15.02 0.39 3.75
C ALA A 167 -15.15 1.91 3.59
N GLU A 168 -14.36 2.67 4.34
CA GLU A 168 -14.35 4.13 4.23
C GLU A 168 -13.89 4.62 2.86
N PHE A 169 -13.00 3.89 2.17
CA PHE A 169 -12.56 4.25 0.81
C PHE A 169 -13.66 3.97 -0.22
N TYR A 170 -14.38 2.85 -0.09
CA TYR A 170 -15.55 2.59 -0.93
C TYR A 170 -16.66 3.62 -0.72
N LEU A 171 -16.90 4.09 0.51
CA LEU A 171 -17.82 5.22 0.74
C LEU A 171 -17.34 6.49 0.04
N ARG A 172 -16.05 6.82 0.11
CA ARG A 172 -15.52 7.99 -0.60
C ARG A 172 -15.70 7.88 -2.12
N LEU A 173 -15.45 6.71 -2.69
CA LEU A 173 -15.72 6.42 -4.11
C LEU A 173 -17.22 6.59 -4.46
N LEU A 174 -18.11 6.09 -3.60
CA LEU A 174 -19.56 6.20 -3.79
C LEU A 174 -20.04 7.66 -3.78
N LEU A 175 -19.43 8.49 -2.93
CA LEU A 175 -19.84 9.87 -2.69
C LEU A 175 -19.16 10.89 -3.61
N ASP A 176 -18.05 10.55 -4.28
CA ASP A 176 -17.29 11.48 -5.11
C ASP A 176 -17.97 11.72 -6.48
N PRO A 177 -18.56 12.90 -6.73
CA PRO A 177 -19.25 13.18 -7.99
C PRO A 177 -18.29 13.26 -9.19
N SER A 178 -17.01 13.58 -8.94
CA SER A 178 -16.01 13.85 -9.98
C SER A 178 -15.62 12.59 -10.77
N GLN A 179 -15.89 11.41 -10.24
CA GLN A 179 -15.56 10.13 -10.88
C GLN A 179 -16.61 9.68 -11.90
N TYR A 180 -17.82 10.22 -11.85
CA TYR A 180 -18.92 9.83 -12.76
C TYR A 180 -18.95 10.63 -14.07
N CYS A 181 -18.16 11.70 -14.18
CA CYS A 181 -18.13 12.53 -15.40
C CYS A 181 -17.54 11.80 -16.62
N LEU A 182 -16.80 10.70 -16.44
CA LEU A 182 -16.14 9.99 -17.55
C LEU A 182 -17.02 8.91 -18.21
N SER A 183 -18.20 8.58 -17.65
CA SER A 183 -19.01 7.46 -18.19
C SER A 183 -19.94 7.86 -19.33
N GLU A 184 -20.41 9.11 -19.41
CA GLU A 184 -21.33 9.53 -20.48
C GLU A 184 -20.60 9.68 -21.83
N GLU A 185 -19.37 10.20 -21.83
CA GLU A 185 -18.53 10.33 -23.03
C GLU A 185 -17.99 8.95 -23.49
N ALA A 186 -17.69 8.05 -22.56
CA ALA A 186 -17.28 6.69 -22.90
C ALA A 186 -18.43 5.87 -23.54
N GLN A 187 -19.67 6.09 -23.13
CA GLN A 187 -20.84 5.42 -23.70
C GLN A 187 -21.17 5.89 -25.13
N SER A 188 -20.92 7.15 -25.48
CA SER A 188 -21.12 7.65 -26.85
C SER A 188 -20.07 7.13 -27.83
N ILE A 189 -18.82 6.93 -27.37
CA ILE A 189 -17.72 6.41 -28.20
C ILE A 189 -17.91 4.92 -28.52
N ILE A 190 -18.48 4.14 -27.59
CA ILE A 190 -18.76 2.71 -27.79
C ILE A 190 -19.92 2.50 -28.79
N GLN A 191 -20.93 3.37 -28.80
CA GLN A 191 -22.01 3.31 -29.80
C GLN A 191 -21.55 3.73 -31.21
N SER A 192 -20.53 4.58 -31.30
CA SER A 192 -19.92 5.03 -32.56
C SER A 192 -19.03 3.97 -33.23
N THR A 193 -18.54 2.98 -32.47
CA THR A 193 -17.51 2.05 -32.95
C THR A 193 -18.08 0.64 -33.08
N ARG A 194 -19.14 0.48 -33.88
CA ARG A 194 -19.58 -0.83 -34.38
C ARG A 194 -19.15 -0.95 -35.84
N PRO A 195 -18.15 -1.77 -36.20
CA PRO A 195 -17.70 -1.84 -37.58
C PRO A 195 -18.76 -2.52 -38.44
N LYS A 196 -19.23 -1.81 -39.46
CA LYS A 196 -19.90 -2.42 -40.61
C LYS A 196 -18.82 -3.04 -41.49
N LEU A 197 -18.84 -4.36 -41.62
CA LEU A 197 -18.09 -5.11 -42.63
C LEU A 197 -18.53 -4.66 -44.03
N VAL A 198 -17.58 -4.39 -44.94
CA VAL A 198 -17.46 -4.93 -46.32
C VAL A 198 -16.22 -4.32 -47.05
N ASN A 199 -15.36 -5.23 -47.53
CA ASN A 199 -14.46 -5.35 -48.70
C ASN A 199 -13.60 -4.22 -49.32
N GLU A 200 -12.30 -4.56 -49.41
CA GLU A 200 -11.32 -4.53 -50.54
C GLU A 200 -11.39 -3.46 -51.65
N HIS A 201 -10.31 -2.65 -51.82
CA HIS A 201 -9.28 -2.78 -52.90
C HIS A 201 -8.32 -1.55 -53.02
N ASP A 202 -7.02 -1.85 -53.07
CA ASP A 202 -5.86 -1.36 -53.85
C ASP A 202 -5.44 0.11 -54.15
N TYR A 203 -4.08 0.23 -54.27
CA TYR A 203 -3.15 1.23 -54.87
C TYR A 203 -2.89 2.56 -54.13
N ALA A 204 -1.74 3.24 -54.18
CA ALA A 204 -0.29 3.00 -54.36
C ALA A 204 0.40 4.40 -54.27
N ASP A 205 1.68 4.42 -53.85
CA ASP A 205 2.75 5.43 -54.05
C ASP A 205 2.51 6.96 -53.85
N GLU A 206 3.37 7.61 -53.05
CA GLU A 206 4.55 8.38 -53.53
C GLU A 206 5.22 9.23 -52.41
N GLU A 207 6.53 9.00 -52.28
CA GLU A 207 7.67 9.92 -52.10
C GLU A 207 7.80 10.92 -50.91
N GLN A 208 8.90 10.72 -50.16
CA GLN A 208 9.65 11.71 -49.39
C GLN A 208 10.44 12.65 -50.33
N PRO A 209 11.08 13.75 -49.84
CA PRO A 209 12.49 13.58 -49.48
C PRO A 209 13.01 14.40 -48.28
N CYS A 210 14.10 13.87 -47.75
CA CYS A 210 14.87 14.22 -46.55
C CYS A 210 15.89 15.36 -46.80
N LEU A 211 16.44 15.97 -45.72
CA LEU A 211 17.80 16.53 -45.77
C LEU A 211 18.53 16.60 -44.40
N ASP A 212 19.45 15.64 -44.26
CA ASP A 212 20.78 15.57 -43.62
C ASP A 212 21.30 16.49 -42.48
N ARG A 213 21.89 15.78 -41.49
CA ARG A 213 23.23 15.89 -40.81
C ARG A 213 23.74 17.29 -40.38
N ILE A 214 24.29 17.50 -39.18
CA ILE A 214 25.59 17.00 -38.64
C ILE A 214 25.61 17.23 -37.11
N GLY A 215 26.22 16.31 -36.33
CA GLY A 215 26.34 16.42 -34.87
C GLY A 215 27.63 17.07 -34.32
N ARG A 216 27.60 17.47 -33.04
CA ARG A 216 28.58 17.15 -31.97
C ARG A 216 28.29 17.91 -30.65
N ASN A 217 28.12 17.13 -29.59
CA ASN A 217 28.53 17.25 -28.16
C ASN A 217 28.48 18.58 -27.35
N VAL A 218 27.70 18.46 -26.24
CA VAL A 218 28.00 18.81 -24.82
C VAL A 218 28.13 20.29 -24.42
N ASP A 219 27.11 20.84 -23.73
CA ASP A 219 27.17 21.36 -22.34
C ASP A 219 25.83 21.99 -21.87
N ILE A 220 25.69 22.10 -20.55
CA ILE A 220 24.48 22.24 -19.71
C ILE A 220 23.99 23.71 -19.55
N LEU A 221 22.67 23.97 -19.75
CA LEU A 221 21.72 24.83 -18.97
C LEU A 221 20.63 25.55 -19.80
N ASN A 222 19.38 25.37 -19.34
CA ASN A 222 18.21 26.25 -19.35
C ASN A 222 17.30 26.45 -20.60
N ASP A 223 16.12 25.83 -20.47
CA ASP A 223 14.77 26.43 -20.38
C ASP A 223 13.88 26.58 -21.64
N MET A 224 12.67 25.98 -21.51
CA MET A 224 11.42 26.09 -22.29
C MET A 224 11.48 25.78 -23.81
N ASP A 225 10.57 25.05 -24.45
CA ASP A 225 9.18 24.68 -24.16
C ASP A 225 8.76 23.49 -25.08
N ASN A 226 7.74 22.77 -24.64
CA ASN A 226 6.75 21.99 -25.42
C ASN A 226 7.10 20.74 -26.26
N THR A 227 6.28 19.70 -26.01
CA THR A 227 5.97 18.50 -26.84
C THR A 227 6.99 17.34 -26.67
N SER A 228 6.69 16.19 -26.06
CA SER A 228 5.44 15.41 -26.02
C SER A 228 5.31 14.66 -24.70
N ARG A 229 4.10 14.72 -24.15
CA ARG A 229 3.58 13.81 -23.13
C ARG A 229 3.73 12.36 -23.62
N THR A 230 4.68 11.62 -23.08
CA THR A 230 4.63 10.16 -23.15
C THR A 230 3.58 9.68 -22.17
N VAL A 231 2.41 9.47 -22.77
CA VAL A 231 1.26 8.69 -22.33
C VAL A 231 1.66 7.63 -21.30
N LEU A 232 1.09 7.78 -20.10
CA LEU A 232 0.93 6.74 -19.10
C LEU A 232 0.49 5.46 -19.80
N ASP A 233 1.23 4.37 -19.60
CA ASP A 233 0.84 3.03 -20.04
C ASP A 233 -0.54 2.71 -19.46
N SER A 234 -1.55 2.91 -20.29
CA SER A 234 -2.97 2.74 -20.03
C SER A 234 -3.30 1.26 -20.20
N SER A 235 -2.83 0.45 -19.26
CA SER A 235 -3.09 -1.00 -19.25
C SER A 235 -3.42 -1.45 -17.83
N ASN A 236 -4.31 -0.73 -17.14
CA ASN A 236 -5.07 -1.25 -16.01
C ASN A 236 -6.49 -0.71 -16.12
N PRO A 237 -7.50 -1.55 -16.37
CA PRO A 237 -8.88 -1.08 -16.41
C PRO A 237 -9.23 -0.47 -15.04
N SER A 238 -9.59 0.80 -15.05
CA SER A 238 -9.96 1.54 -13.84
C SER A 238 -11.15 0.87 -13.14
N LEU A 239 -11.12 0.67 -11.80
CA LEU A 239 -12.21 0.05 -11.01
C LEU A 239 -13.56 0.72 -11.26
N ILE A 240 -13.56 2.00 -11.63
CA ILE A 240 -14.75 2.79 -11.91
C ILE A 240 -15.49 2.26 -13.15
N ASN A 241 -14.80 1.57 -14.07
CA ASN A 241 -15.44 0.91 -15.20
C ASN A 241 -16.05 -0.46 -14.84
N ILE A 242 -15.88 -0.94 -13.60
CA ILE A 242 -16.24 -2.31 -13.18
C ILE A 242 -17.23 -2.34 -12.00
N CYS A 243 -17.42 -1.26 -11.24
CA CYS A 243 -18.35 -1.24 -10.09
C CYS A 243 -19.45 -0.19 -10.24
N THR A 244 -20.70 -0.62 -10.13
CA THR A 244 -21.89 0.22 -9.94
C THR A 244 -21.90 0.86 -8.54
N LYS A 245 -22.69 1.93 -8.36
CA LYS A 245 -22.91 2.55 -7.03
C LYS A 245 -23.43 1.54 -6.00
N ALA A 246 -24.30 0.64 -6.44
CA ALA A 246 -24.84 -0.43 -5.62
C ALA A 246 -23.73 -1.38 -5.12
N GLU A 247 -22.81 -1.80 -6.00
CA GLU A 247 -21.67 -2.64 -5.62
C GLU A 247 -20.71 -1.92 -4.67
N LEU A 248 -20.42 -0.64 -4.88
CA LEU A 248 -19.58 0.14 -3.96
C LEU A 248 -20.20 0.23 -2.56
N TRP A 249 -21.52 0.43 -2.49
CA TRP A 249 -22.26 0.43 -1.23
C TRP A 249 -22.23 -0.94 -0.54
N ILE A 250 -22.50 -2.03 -1.28
CA ILE A 250 -22.40 -3.40 -0.75
C ILE A 250 -20.98 -3.68 -0.23
N ASN A 251 -19.95 -3.41 -1.04
CA ASN A 251 -18.55 -3.68 -0.69
C ASN A 251 -18.12 -2.89 0.54
N SER A 252 -18.58 -1.64 0.66
CA SER A 252 -18.38 -0.82 1.86
C SER A 252 -18.95 -1.49 3.10
N CYS A 253 -20.24 -1.84 3.06
CA CYS A 253 -20.95 -2.43 4.19
C CYS A 253 -20.36 -3.79 4.58
N ALA A 254 -20.05 -4.63 3.59
CA ALA A 254 -19.37 -5.91 3.78
C ALA A 254 -18.00 -5.73 4.46
N SER A 255 -17.21 -4.76 4.00
CA SER A 255 -15.90 -4.46 4.58
C SER A 255 -16.00 -3.97 6.03
N PHE A 256 -17.01 -3.16 6.36
CA PHE A 256 -17.27 -2.75 7.75
C PHE A 256 -17.67 -3.92 8.64
N ILE A 257 -18.60 -4.76 8.17
CA ILE A 257 -19.04 -5.96 8.89
C ILE A 257 -17.84 -6.89 9.16
N ARG A 258 -17.00 -7.12 8.14
CA ARG A 258 -15.76 -7.89 8.26
C ARG A 258 -14.80 -7.29 9.28
N ALA A 259 -14.57 -5.97 9.22
CA ALA A 259 -13.73 -5.26 10.17
C ALA A 259 -14.22 -5.46 11.62
N ARG A 260 -15.53 -5.28 11.87
CA ARG A 260 -16.14 -5.49 13.19
C ARG A 260 -15.93 -6.92 13.70
N ARG A 261 -16.11 -7.93 12.83
CA ARG A 261 -15.87 -9.34 13.18
C ARG A 261 -14.42 -9.62 13.54
N LEU A 262 -13.48 -9.08 12.78
CA LEU A 262 -12.05 -9.19 13.08
C LEU A 262 -11.67 -8.48 14.39
N PHE A 263 -12.26 -7.31 14.67
CA PHE A 263 -12.08 -6.63 15.95
C PHE A 263 -12.55 -7.49 17.12
N GLN A 264 -13.71 -8.14 17.01
CA GLN A 264 -14.24 -9.06 18.01
C GLN A 264 -13.36 -10.31 18.18
N LEU A 265 -12.79 -10.83 17.10
CA LEU A 265 -11.88 -11.99 17.13
C LEU A 265 -10.62 -11.71 17.95
N VAL A 266 -10.00 -10.53 17.76
CA VAL A 266 -8.76 -10.16 18.48
C VAL A 266 -9.01 -9.55 19.86
N GLN A 267 -10.25 -9.15 20.16
CA GLN A 267 -10.61 -8.46 21.40
C GLN A 267 -10.15 -9.19 22.69
N PRO A 268 -10.29 -10.52 22.83
CA PRO A 268 -9.88 -11.21 24.06
C PRO A 268 -8.38 -11.14 24.36
N GLN A 269 -7.55 -10.84 23.36
CA GLN A 269 -6.09 -10.76 23.48
C GLN A 269 -5.62 -9.34 23.83
N GLN A 270 -6.52 -8.36 23.86
CA GLN A 270 -6.20 -6.94 23.98
C GLN A 270 -6.55 -6.40 25.37
N ALA A 271 -5.76 -5.43 25.83
CA ALA A 271 -5.96 -4.76 27.12
C ALA A 271 -5.65 -3.26 27.02
N SER A 272 -6.08 -2.49 28.03
CA SER A 272 -5.80 -1.05 28.18
C SER A 272 -6.20 -0.25 26.93
N PHE A 273 -5.34 0.67 26.48
CA PHE A 273 -5.57 1.57 25.34
C PHE A 273 -5.83 0.83 24.02
N VAL A 274 -5.30 -0.38 23.85
CA VAL A 274 -5.52 -1.18 22.63
C VAL A 274 -6.96 -1.66 22.57
N LEU A 275 -7.48 -2.16 23.70
CA LEU A 275 -8.87 -2.59 23.82
C LEU A 275 -9.84 -1.41 23.69
N GLU A 276 -9.52 -0.27 24.30
CA GLU A 276 -10.33 0.95 24.18
C GLU A 276 -10.46 1.40 22.71
N ASN A 277 -9.34 1.45 21.97
CA ASN A 277 -9.34 1.79 20.56
C ASN A 277 -10.12 0.78 19.70
N ASN A 278 -10.06 -0.51 20.03
CA ASN A 278 -10.84 -1.55 19.37
C ASN A 278 -12.35 -1.31 19.57
N LEU A 279 -12.80 -1.15 20.81
CA LEU A 279 -14.21 -0.93 21.13
C LEU A 279 -14.74 0.34 20.44
N LYS A 280 -13.98 1.45 20.52
CA LYS A 280 -14.32 2.68 19.81
C LYS A 280 -14.48 2.47 18.31
N ALA A 281 -13.57 1.71 17.68
CA ALA A 281 -13.67 1.41 16.26
C ALA A 281 -14.91 0.56 15.93
N GLN A 282 -15.31 -0.38 16.80
CA GLN A 282 -16.55 -1.14 16.63
C GLN A 282 -17.79 -0.24 16.72
N ASP A 283 -17.82 0.71 17.67
CA ASP A 283 -18.92 1.68 17.82
C ASP A 283 -19.04 2.59 16.59
N GLU A 284 -17.92 3.11 16.08
CA GLU A 284 -17.88 3.89 14.83
C GLU A 284 -18.42 3.09 13.65
N ILE A 285 -18.08 1.80 13.55
CA ILE A 285 -18.57 0.92 12.48
C ILE A 285 -20.09 0.73 12.59
N GLU A 286 -20.60 0.50 13.80
CA GLU A 286 -22.03 0.33 14.06
C GLU A 286 -22.84 1.58 13.67
N GLU A 287 -22.33 2.77 14.00
CA GLU A 287 -22.91 4.04 13.58
C GLU A 287 -22.96 4.16 12.06
N ARG A 288 -21.86 3.85 11.36
CA ARG A 288 -21.83 3.88 9.89
C ARG A 288 -22.77 2.88 9.22
N LEU A 289 -22.91 1.67 9.78
CA LEU A 289 -23.83 0.67 9.24
C LEU A 289 -25.30 1.12 9.41
N LYS A 290 -25.63 1.79 10.52
CA LYS A 290 -26.95 2.40 10.74
C LYS A 290 -27.22 3.53 9.74
N GLU A 291 -26.23 4.40 9.50
CA GLU A 291 -26.32 5.47 8.49
C GLU A 291 -26.52 4.92 7.07
N CYS A 292 -25.90 3.78 6.75
CA CYS A 292 -26.10 3.09 5.47
C CYS A 292 -27.54 2.54 5.30
N GLY A 293 -28.33 2.44 6.37
CA GLY A 293 -29.74 2.03 6.31
C GLY A 293 -29.97 0.57 5.93
N ILE A 294 -29.03 -0.31 6.28
CA ILE A 294 -29.12 -1.77 6.08
C ILE A 294 -30.16 -2.34 7.04
N ASP A 295 -31.05 -3.20 6.55
CA ASP A 295 -31.99 -3.93 7.39
C ASP A 295 -31.28 -5.09 8.13
N GLU A 296 -31.87 -5.53 9.24
CA GLU A 296 -31.25 -6.55 10.10
C GLU A 296 -31.05 -7.89 9.38
N GLU A 297 -31.96 -8.28 8.48
CA GLU A 297 -31.87 -9.54 7.72
C GLU A 297 -30.67 -9.51 6.76
N THR A 298 -30.54 -8.43 5.99
CA THR A 298 -29.38 -8.21 5.11
C THR A 298 -28.07 -8.14 5.91
N GLN A 299 -28.05 -7.44 7.04
CA GLN A 299 -26.86 -7.36 7.90
C GLN A 299 -26.46 -8.75 8.45
N MET A 300 -27.42 -9.59 8.82
CA MET A 300 -27.17 -10.97 9.27
C MET A 300 -26.58 -11.83 8.13
N LEU A 301 -27.15 -11.76 6.93
CA LEU A 301 -26.64 -12.52 5.77
C LEU A 301 -25.22 -12.08 5.38
N MET A 302 -24.96 -10.77 5.29
CA MET A 302 -23.62 -10.24 5.03
C MET A 302 -22.62 -10.67 6.10
N THR A 303 -23.08 -10.72 7.35
CA THR A 303 -22.27 -11.16 8.49
C THR A 303 -21.87 -12.63 8.38
N GLU A 304 -22.79 -13.50 7.97
CA GLU A 304 -22.50 -14.92 7.73
C GLU A 304 -21.45 -15.08 6.62
N ILE A 305 -21.67 -14.43 5.47
CA ILE A 305 -20.76 -14.48 4.33
C ILE A 305 -19.36 -13.96 4.70
N MET A 306 -19.27 -12.80 5.36
CA MET A 306 -17.98 -12.21 5.75
C MET A 306 -17.31 -12.90 6.94
N ALA A 307 -17.94 -13.90 7.56
CA ALA A 307 -17.37 -14.64 8.69
C ALA A 307 -17.12 -16.13 8.39
N GLU A 308 -17.33 -16.57 7.15
CA GLU A 308 -17.20 -17.98 6.74
C GLU A 308 -15.80 -18.55 7.02
N ASP A 309 -14.75 -17.83 6.65
CA ASP A 309 -13.36 -18.21 6.91
C ASP A 309 -12.97 -18.08 8.40
N ILE A 310 -13.46 -17.05 9.09
CA ILE A 310 -13.21 -16.85 10.54
C ILE A 310 -13.81 -18.00 11.37
N SER A 311 -14.98 -18.49 10.97
CA SER A 311 -15.73 -19.52 11.72
C SER A 311 -15.14 -20.91 11.52
N ASN A 312 -14.53 -21.18 10.36
CA ASN A 312 -13.94 -22.48 10.02
C ASN A 312 -12.51 -22.67 10.57
N GLU A 313 -11.75 -21.59 10.74
CA GLU A 313 -10.38 -21.62 11.32
C GLU A 313 -10.35 -21.46 12.84
N GLY A 314 -11.52 -21.48 13.49
CA GLY A 314 -11.64 -21.45 14.94
C GLY A 314 -10.77 -22.54 15.59
N THR A 315 -9.69 -22.11 16.26
CA THR A 315 -8.81 -22.84 17.21
C THR A 315 -7.47 -23.39 16.73
N LYS A 316 -7.00 -23.17 15.50
CA LYS A 316 -5.63 -23.56 15.13
C LYS A 316 -4.98 -22.61 14.14
N GLU A 317 -4.56 -21.46 14.63
CA GLU A 317 -3.24 -20.90 14.35
C GLU A 317 -3.09 -19.68 15.25
N GLU A 318 -1.97 -19.62 15.97
CA GLU A 318 -1.57 -18.39 16.65
C GLU A 318 -1.70 -17.25 15.64
N VAL A 319 -2.35 -16.14 16.03
CA VAL A 319 -2.29 -14.85 15.30
C VAL A 319 -0.87 -14.24 15.37
N ASP A 320 0.13 -15.11 15.56
CA ASP A 320 1.56 -14.91 15.55
C ASP A 320 2.15 -15.95 14.60
N SER A 321 2.21 -15.61 13.32
CA SER A 321 3.53 -15.63 12.72
C SER A 321 3.62 -14.50 11.69
N LYS A 322 4.20 -13.38 12.14
CA LYS A 322 4.88 -12.42 11.25
C LYS A 322 6.09 -13.12 10.63
N THR A 323 5.87 -14.19 9.88
CA THR A 323 6.92 -14.81 9.09
C THR A 323 7.00 -13.98 7.83
N THR A 324 7.96 -13.06 7.78
CA THR A 324 8.32 -12.33 6.56
C THR A 324 8.50 -13.35 5.43
N MET A 325 7.57 -13.40 4.49
CA MET A 325 7.62 -14.36 3.39
C MET A 325 8.42 -13.75 2.23
N PRO A 326 9.20 -14.56 1.50
CA PRO A 326 9.80 -14.10 0.25
C PRO A 326 8.69 -13.70 -0.73
N LEU A 327 8.89 -12.62 -1.48
CA LEU A 327 7.87 -12.15 -2.41
C LEU A 327 7.55 -13.20 -3.49
N SER A 328 8.50 -14.09 -3.83
CA SER A 328 8.30 -15.16 -4.81
C SER A 328 7.21 -16.17 -4.42
N SER A 329 6.82 -16.27 -3.14
CA SER A 329 5.72 -17.13 -2.70
C SER A 329 4.37 -16.43 -2.65
N PHE A 330 4.31 -15.12 -2.96
CA PHE A 330 3.10 -14.32 -2.90
C PHE A 330 2.79 -13.70 -4.26
N THR A 331 1.65 -14.07 -4.85
CA THR A 331 1.12 -13.42 -6.04
C THR A 331 0.24 -12.25 -5.61
N ILE A 332 0.61 -11.04 -6.04
CA ILE A 332 -0.21 -9.85 -5.83
C ILE A 332 -1.51 -10.02 -6.64
N PRO A 333 -2.68 -10.10 -5.99
CA PRO A 333 -3.93 -10.26 -6.71
C PRO A 333 -4.31 -8.95 -7.41
N SER A 334 -4.94 -9.09 -8.57
CA SER A 334 -5.66 -8.02 -9.23
C SER A 334 -6.91 -7.63 -8.44
N ASP A 335 -7.44 -6.44 -8.69
CA ASP A 335 -8.66 -5.96 -8.05
C ASP A 335 -9.86 -6.89 -8.35
N VAL A 336 -9.88 -7.52 -9.53
CA VAL A 336 -10.92 -8.48 -9.93
C VAL A 336 -10.83 -9.77 -9.11
N GLU A 337 -9.63 -10.33 -8.95
CA GLU A 337 -9.41 -11.53 -8.14
C GLU A 337 -9.73 -11.28 -6.67
N PHE A 338 -9.36 -10.10 -6.14
CA PHE A 338 -9.72 -9.71 -4.78
C PHE A 338 -11.24 -9.67 -4.59
N ARG A 339 -11.96 -9.01 -5.52
CA ARG A 339 -13.41 -8.89 -5.45
C ARG A 339 -14.11 -10.25 -5.61
N ALA A 340 -13.63 -11.09 -6.51
CA ALA A 340 -14.15 -12.45 -6.66
C ALA A 340 -14.02 -13.22 -5.34
N LYS A 341 -12.83 -13.19 -4.72
CA LYS A 341 -12.58 -13.86 -3.45
C LYS A 341 -13.49 -13.39 -2.31
N TRP A 342 -13.65 -12.08 -2.14
CA TRP A 342 -14.26 -11.52 -0.92
C TRP A 342 -15.71 -11.04 -1.09
N PHE A 343 -16.14 -10.73 -2.31
CA PHE A 343 -17.43 -10.08 -2.55
C PHE A 343 -18.32 -10.81 -3.56
N GLU A 344 -17.87 -11.88 -4.23
CA GLU A 344 -18.70 -12.60 -5.21
C GLU A 344 -20.02 -13.12 -4.62
N LYS A 345 -19.96 -13.67 -3.40
CA LYS A 345 -21.15 -14.15 -2.66
C LYS A 345 -22.10 -13.03 -2.25
N MET A 346 -21.64 -11.77 -2.22
CA MET A 346 -22.49 -10.62 -1.92
C MET A 346 -23.45 -10.27 -3.05
N ASN A 347 -23.21 -10.75 -4.28
CA ASN A 347 -24.10 -10.53 -5.42
C ASN A 347 -25.47 -11.19 -5.25
N ILE A 348 -25.63 -12.11 -4.29
CA ILE A 348 -26.88 -12.80 -3.98
C ILE A 348 -27.82 -11.90 -3.16
N ILE A 349 -27.30 -10.83 -2.53
CA ILE A 349 -28.07 -9.93 -1.68
C ILE A 349 -28.95 -9.03 -2.54
N SER A 350 -30.26 -9.07 -2.29
CA SER A 350 -31.20 -8.16 -2.95
C SER A 350 -30.92 -6.72 -2.52
N LEU A 351 -30.54 -5.88 -3.49
CA LEU A 351 -30.26 -4.47 -3.25
C LEU A 351 -31.52 -3.72 -2.78
N PRO A 352 -31.43 -2.91 -1.71
CA PRO A 352 -32.49 -1.96 -1.41
C PRO A 352 -32.65 -0.97 -2.58
N SER A 353 -33.88 -0.55 -2.84
CA SER A 353 -34.20 0.38 -3.92
C SER A 353 -33.31 1.63 -3.86
N CYS A 354 -32.82 2.08 -5.01
CA CYS A 354 -31.82 3.13 -5.23
C CYS A 354 -32.09 4.47 -4.50
N THR A 355 -33.30 4.68 -3.98
CA THR A 355 -33.71 5.86 -3.21
C THR A 355 -33.02 5.99 -1.84
N LYS A 356 -32.57 4.89 -1.20
CA LYS A 356 -31.84 4.96 0.09
C LYS A 356 -30.33 5.26 -0.06
N ILE A 357 -29.75 5.01 -1.23
CA ILE A 357 -28.30 5.23 -1.47
C ILE A 357 -28.01 6.75 -1.53
N GLN A 358 -28.99 7.56 -1.93
CA GLN A 358 -28.88 9.03 -1.99
C GLN A 358 -28.96 9.71 -0.62
N SER A 359 -29.38 9.01 0.44
CA SER A 359 -29.52 9.57 1.79
C SER A 359 -28.31 9.32 2.70
N CYS A 360 -27.22 8.73 2.19
CA CYS A 360 -25.98 8.62 2.97
C CYS A 360 -25.43 10.03 3.26
N PRO A 361 -25.30 10.45 4.53
CA PRO A 361 -24.84 11.80 4.86
C PRO A 361 -23.41 12.05 4.37
N ARG A 362 -23.13 13.30 3.97
CA ARG A 362 -21.84 13.77 3.47
C ARG A 362 -20.76 13.82 4.54
#